data_AF-A0A8K0U355-F1
#
_entry.id   AF-A0A8K0U355-F1
#
_cell.length_a   1.000
_cell.length_b   1.000
_cell.length_c   1.000
_cell.angle_alpha   90.00
_cell.angle_beta   90.00
_cell.angle_gamma   90.00
#
_symmetry.space_group_name_H-M   'P 1'
#
loop_
_entity.id
_entity.type
_entity.pdbx_description
1 polymer ?
#
loop_
_entity_poly.entity_id
_entity_poly.type
_entity_poly.pdbx_seq_one_letter_code
_entity_poly.pdbx_strand_id
1 'polypeptide(L)'
;MSNTSSTVYDRQSIYPTIGKERHLGPSPAPIHDGTTDDYVSVRYDHSACGDPTPSESDPLIGTKKLSAIDRSRIFVRDHKTILSVIVVAFLIFNVFNHFTRCPLYPEVRDQIRKDWDKETLDHKFWKKLRDYDIEEHNKVIIEWQHDEKRHEEEVQRRRAREDKEHEERRKAWQEEIEDILTQQERMRQKWREEQQQQHRLEWEKEVARHRHAVEQRQRLEEEQRETQRRRWQRETEDHDRLEEERRKREDEERQKLNMFWSQAEAHQCTTYGTREYTARLMNLPVEWEHRVEACKATPIVIHGVSYLPTACEDRVSSSSHCS
;
A
#
# COMPACT_ATOMS: atom_id res chain seq x y z
N MET A 1 -25.54 -51.39 5.66
CA MET A 1 -25.66 -50.72 4.35
C MET A 1 -25.25 -49.29 4.54
N SER A 2 -24.01 -48.98 4.20
CA SER A 2 -23.29 -47.79 4.66
C SER A 2 -23.05 -46.88 3.45
N ASN A 3 -23.87 -45.84 3.29
CA ASN A 3 -23.65 -44.81 2.28
C ASN A 3 -22.90 -43.63 2.93
N THR A 4 -21.58 -43.65 2.78
CA THR A 4 -20.72 -42.49 3.03
C THR A 4 -20.63 -41.66 1.75
N SER A 5 -21.54 -40.69 1.59
CA SER A 5 -21.41 -39.65 0.56
C SER A 5 -20.42 -38.60 1.06
N SER A 6 -19.20 -38.68 0.53
CA SER A 6 -18.15 -37.69 0.69
C SER A 6 -18.44 -36.52 -0.26
N THR A 7 -18.96 -35.41 0.26
CA THR A 7 -19.09 -34.16 -0.48
C THR A 7 -17.78 -33.40 -0.42
N VAL A 8 -17.03 -33.48 -1.52
CA VAL A 8 -15.87 -32.63 -1.80
C VAL A 8 -16.38 -31.20 -1.98
N TYR A 9 -16.17 -30.35 -0.98
CA TYR A 9 -16.36 -28.91 -1.11
C TYR A 9 -15.24 -28.35 -1.98
N ASP A 10 -15.59 -28.03 -3.22
CA ASP A 10 -14.75 -27.28 -4.15
C ASP A 10 -14.66 -25.83 -3.65
N ARG A 11 -13.49 -25.49 -3.09
CA ARG A 11 -13.21 -24.20 -2.47
C ARG A 11 -12.91 -23.20 -3.59
N GLN A 12 -13.96 -22.69 -4.24
CA GLN A 12 -13.83 -21.57 -5.18
C GLN A 12 -13.31 -20.34 -4.43
N SER A 13 -12.03 -20.09 -4.65
CA SER A 13 -11.30 -18.94 -4.16
C SER A 13 -11.78 -17.69 -4.89
N ILE A 14 -12.74 -16.97 -4.29
CA ILE A 14 -13.14 -15.63 -4.70
C ILE A 14 -12.05 -14.67 -4.24
N TYR A 15 -11.00 -14.50 -5.06
CA TYR A 15 -10.18 -13.30 -4.98
C TYR A 15 -10.90 -12.19 -5.77
N PRO A 16 -11.11 -11.00 -5.18
CA PRO A 16 -11.61 -9.87 -5.94
C PRO A 16 -10.55 -9.46 -6.97
N THR A 17 -10.94 -9.47 -8.24
CA THR A 17 -10.17 -8.92 -9.35
C THR A 17 -10.07 -7.41 -9.14
N ILE A 18 -9.01 -6.97 -8.45
CA ILE A 18 -8.66 -5.56 -8.32
C ILE A 18 -8.25 -5.08 -9.71
N GLY A 19 -9.08 -4.19 -10.26
CA GLY A 19 -8.83 -3.47 -11.51
C GLY A 19 -7.44 -2.88 -11.52
N LYS A 20 -6.65 -3.34 -12.49
CA LYS A 20 -5.28 -2.92 -12.74
C LYS A 20 -5.33 -1.71 -13.69
N GLU A 21 -5.82 -0.59 -13.19
CA GLU A 21 -5.52 0.73 -13.75
C GLU A 21 -4.61 1.46 -12.76
N ARG A 22 -3.31 1.43 -13.02
CA ARG A 22 -2.37 2.40 -12.48
C ARG A 22 -1.60 3.02 -13.62
N HIS A 23 -1.94 4.28 -13.85
CA HIS A 23 -1.09 5.26 -14.49
C HIS A 23 0.35 5.14 -13.98
N LEU A 24 1.27 5.09 -14.93
CA LEU A 24 2.70 5.25 -14.75
C LEU A 24 2.96 6.67 -14.20
N GLY A 25 3.07 6.79 -12.89
CA GLY A 25 3.78 7.88 -12.24
C GLY A 25 5.25 7.46 -12.02
N PRO A 26 6.22 8.35 -12.18
CA PRO A 26 7.64 8.00 -12.09
C PRO A 26 8.01 7.58 -10.67
N SER A 27 8.63 6.41 -10.55
CA SER A 27 9.25 5.89 -9.33
C SER A 27 10.44 6.77 -8.94
N PRO A 28 10.61 7.14 -7.65
CA PRO A 28 11.88 7.68 -7.18
C PRO A 28 12.93 6.55 -7.20
N ALA A 29 14.07 6.85 -7.82
CA ALA A 29 15.20 5.93 -7.91
C ALA A 29 15.86 5.70 -6.53
N PRO A 30 16.55 4.57 -6.32
CA PRO A 30 17.31 4.33 -5.11
C PRO A 30 18.57 5.19 -5.11
N ILE A 31 18.91 5.74 -3.94
CA ILE A 31 20.19 6.37 -3.65
C ILE A 31 21.26 5.27 -3.72
N HIS A 32 21.95 5.20 -4.86
CA HIS A 32 23.19 4.44 -5.00
C HIS A 32 24.33 5.33 -4.53
N ASP A 33 24.80 5.05 -3.32
CA ASP A 33 26.11 5.43 -2.85
C ASP A 33 27.10 4.45 -3.52
N GLY A 34 27.90 4.95 -4.45
CA GLY A 34 28.65 4.09 -5.35
C GLY A 34 29.61 4.87 -6.23
N THR A 35 30.78 5.12 -5.67
CA THR A 35 32.02 5.54 -6.31
C THR A 35 32.29 4.76 -7.60
N THR A 36 32.12 5.39 -8.75
CA THR A 36 32.78 4.99 -10.00
C THR A 36 33.12 6.24 -10.81
N ASP A 37 34.42 6.48 -10.96
CA ASP A 37 35.00 7.31 -11.99
C ASP A 37 34.43 6.90 -13.35
N ASP A 38 33.70 7.79 -14.02
CA ASP A 38 33.41 7.62 -15.43
C ASP A 38 33.42 8.95 -16.19
N TYR A 39 34.13 8.87 -17.30
CA TYR A 39 34.61 9.91 -18.18
C TYR A 39 33.45 10.50 -19.00
N VAL A 40 33.04 11.74 -18.72
CA VAL A 40 32.02 12.44 -19.52
C VAL A 40 32.66 13.07 -20.75
N SER A 41 32.50 12.39 -21.89
CA SER A 41 32.69 12.95 -23.23
C SER A 41 31.57 13.94 -23.56
N VAL A 42 31.90 15.23 -23.59
CA VAL A 42 30.99 16.28 -24.06
C VAL A 42 31.04 16.30 -25.60
N ARG A 43 29.98 15.79 -26.23
CA ARG A 43 29.68 16.06 -27.64
C ARG A 43 29.27 17.52 -27.77
N TYR A 44 30.06 18.28 -28.52
CA TYR A 44 29.62 19.55 -29.08
C TYR A 44 28.77 19.26 -30.31
N ASP A 45 27.46 19.49 -30.21
CA ASP A 45 26.60 19.54 -31.38
C ASP A 45 26.86 20.85 -32.13
N HIS A 46 27.52 20.71 -33.28
CA HIS A 46 27.58 21.70 -34.34
C HIS A 46 26.20 21.82 -35.01
N SER A 47 25.48 22.93 -34.82
CA SER A 47 24.57 23.48 -35.83
C SER A 47 23.97 24.81 -35.40
N ALA A 48 24.48 25.89 -36.00
CA ALA A 48 23.66 26.93 -36.65
C ALA A 48 24.61 27.99 -37.21
N CYS A 49 24.90 27.89 -38.50
CA CYS A 49 25.38 29.01 -39.29
C CYS A 49 24.26 30.06 -39.33
N GLY A 50 24.54 31.26 -38.82
CA GLY A 50 23.68 32.44 -38.92
C GLY A 50 24.58 33.68 -38.99
N ASP A 51 24.91 34.05 -40.23
CA ASP A 51 25.26 35.37 -40.76
C ASP A 51 25.99 36.40 -39.87
N PRO A 52 27.23 36.80 -40.25
CA PRO A 52 27.73 38.13 -39.99
C PRO A 52 27.30 39.07 -41.13
N THR A 53 26.39 39.99 -40.82
CA THR A 53 26.12 41.20 -41.58
C THR A 53 27.38 42.09 -41.62
N PRO A 54 27.82 42.59 -42.80
CA PRO A 54 28.82 43.65 -42.89
C PRO A 54 28.11 45.00 -43.01
N SER A 55 28.35 45.91 -42.07
CA SER A 55 27.83 47.28 -42.09
C SER A 55 28.98 48.28 -41.97
N GLU A 56 29.17 48.98 -43.09
CA GLU A 56 29.55 50.40 -43.21
C GLU A 56 30.86 50.91 -42.58
N SER A 57 31.88 51.04 -43.42
CA SER A 57 32.65 52.28 -43.50
C SER A 57 33.35 52.40 -44.86
N ASP A 58 32.88 53.33 -45.68
CA ASP A 58 33.55 53.97 -46.81
C ASP A 58 33.22 55.48 -46.67
N PRO A 59 33.94 56.46 -47.26
CA PRO A 59 35.10 56.38 -48.15
C PRO A 59 36.24 57.32 -47.71
N LEU A 60 37.30 57.49 -48.51
CA LEU A 60 37.80 58.81 -48.94
C LEU A 60 39.00 58.66 -49.92
N ILE A 61 38.80 59.18 -51.14
CA ILE A 61 39.76 59.93 -51.97
C ILE A 61 41.00 59.12 -52.44
N GLY A 62 41.20 58.79 -53.73
CA GLY A 62 41.01 59.62 -54.91
C GLY A 62 42.34 60.28 -55.35
N THR A 63 43.29 59.51 -55.89
CA THR A 63 44.44 60.07 -56.63
C THR A 63 44.44 59.59 -58.06
N LYS A 64 44.05 60.51 -58.96
CA LYS A 64 44.15 60.39 -60.41
C LYS A 64 45.51 60.90 -60.90
N LYS A 65 46.01 60.21 -61.93
CA LYS A 65 46.77 60.67 -63.10
C LYS A 65 48.16 61.32 -62.88
N LEU A 66 49.14 60.83 -63.64
CA LEU A 66 49.76 61.50 -64.81
C LEU A 66 50.98 60.67 -65.25
N SER A 67 50.86 59.89 -66.33
CA SER A 67 51.43 60.21 -67.65
C SER A 67 52.95 60.42 -67.65
N ALA A 68 53.72 59.35 -67.88
CA ALA A 68 55.11 59.46 -68.30
C ALA A 68 55.14 59.68 -69.82
N ILE A 69 55.45 60.92 -70.19
CA ILE A 69 55.65 61.38 -71.57
C ILE A 69 57.07 61.05 -72.01
N ASP A 70 57.12 60.50 -73.21
CA ASP A 70 58.22 60.28 -74.12
C ASP A 70 58.87 61.59 -74.62
N ARG A 71 60.21 61.66 -74.60
CA ARG A 71 61.14 62.61 -75.29
C ARG A 71 62.45 62.65 -74.48
N SER A 72 63.65 62.62 -75.04
CA SER A 72 64.11 62.80 -76.40
C SER A 72 65.58 62.38 -76.49
N ARG A 73 65.92 61.59 -77.51
CA ARG A 73 67.26 61.56 -78.11
C ARG A 73 67.66 62.98 -78.49
N ILE A 74 68.85 63.44 -78.07
CA ILE A 74 69.63 64.50 -78.73
C ILE A 74 71.05 64.48 -78.12
N PHE A 75 72.04 64.44 -79.02
CA PHE A 75 73.46 64.81 -78.85
C PHE A 75 74.41 63.85 -78.10
N VAL A 76 74.72 62.72 -78.75
CA VAL A 76 75.96 61.95 -78.53
C VAL A 76 77.09 62.62 -79.33
N ARG A 77 77.68 63.69 -78.79
CA ARG A 77 79.00 64.18 -79.22
C ARG A 77 79.62 65.09 -78.17
N ASP A 78 80.02 64.43 -77.06
CA ASP A 78 80.96 64.82 -75.99
C ASP A 78 80.47 64.42 -74.58
N HIS A 79 80.01 63.18 -74.46
CA HIS A 79 79.49 62.63 -73.20
C HIS A 79 80.56 62.58 -72.09
N LYS A 80 81.86 62.56 -72.42
CA LYS A 80 82.93 62.46 -71.41
C LYS A 80 83.17 63.76 -70.66
N THR A 81 83.02 64.92 -71.31
CA THR A 81 83.20 66.23 -70.66
C THR A 81 81.96 66.61 -69.84
N ILE A 82 80.76 66.37 -70.35
CA ILE A 82 79.52 66.62 -69.61
C ILE A 82 79.41 65.71 -68.38
N LEU A 83 79.71 64.41 -68.51
CA LEU A 83 79.67 63.48 -67.38
C LEU A 83 80.76 63.82 -66.35
N SER A 84 81.93 64.30 -66.79
CA SER A 84 82.97 64.83 -65.88
C SER A 84 82.50 66.08 -65.13
N VAL A 85 81.90 67.05 -65.80
CA VAL A 85 81.35 68.27 -65.15
C VAL A 85 80.22 67.91 -64.19
N ILE A 86 79.35 66.96 -64.54
CA ILE A 86 78.29 66.48 -63.64
C ILE A 86 78.89 65.77 -62.42
N VAL A 87 79.90 64.90 -62.60
CA VAL A 87 80.55 64.21 -61.47
C VAL A 87 81.26 65.23 -60.57
N VAL A 88 81.99 66.20 -61.13
CA VAL A 88 82.65 67.25 -60.35
C VAL A 88 81.63 68.15 -59.65
N ALA A 89 80.56 68.57 -60.34
CA ALA A 89 79.49 69.35 -59.74
C ALA A 89 78.75 68.56 -58.65
N PHE A 90 78.53 67.26 -58.83
CA PHE A 90 77.94 66.38 -57.83
C PHE A 90 78.88 66.21 -56.64
N LEU A 91 80.19 66.04 -56.84
CA LEU A 91 81.17 65.99 -55.75
C LEU A 91 81.23 67.32 -55.00
N ILE A 92 81.27 68.46 -55.69
CA ILE A 92 81.23 69.79 -55.08
C ILE A 92 79.91 69.99 -54.32
N PHE A 93 78.76 69.61 -54.89
CA PHE A 93 77.46 69.72 -54.24
C PHE A 93 77.33 68.77 -53.05
N ASN A 94 77.89 67.56 -53.09
CA ASN A 94 77.91 66.64 -51.96
C ASN A 94 78.85 67.13 -50.86
N VAL A 95 80.03 67.67 -51.21
CA VAL A 95 80.94 68.30 -50.26
C VAL A 95 80.28 69.53 -49.65
N PHE A 96 79.67 70.41 -50.45
CA PHE A 96 79.00 71.61 -49.97
C PHE A 96 77.74 71.30 -49.15
N ASN A 97 76.95 70.28 -49.51
CA ASN A 97 75.85 69.80 -48.67
C ASN A 97 76.34 69.12 -47.39
N HIS A 98 77.44 68.36 -47.45
CA HIS A 98 78.02 67.76 -46.25
C HIS A 98 78.57 68.84 -45.31
N PHE A 99 79.15 69.93 -45.83
CA PHE A 99 79.62 71.06 -45.04
C PHE A 99 78.47 71.95 -44.52
N THR A 100 77.46 72.24 -45.34
CA THR A 100 76.32 73.09 -44.92
C THR A 100 75.30 72.35 -44.06
N ARG A 101 75.25 71.00 -44.11
CA ARG A 101 74.42 70.15 -43.24
C ARG A 101 75.25 69.44 -42.16
N CYS A 102 76.50 69.83 -41.95
CA CYS A 102 77.29 69.24 -40.89
C CYS A 102 76.70 69.70 -39.54
N PRO A 103 76.30 68.79 -38.63
CA PRO A 103 75.71 69.14 -37.34
C PRO A 103 76.67 69.89 -36.39
N LEU A 104 77.92 70.13 -36.83
CA LEU A 104 78.97 70.79 -36.08
C LEU A 104 79.07 72.30 -36.33
N TYR A 105 78.29 72.87 -37.27
CA TYR A 105 78.26 74.32 -37.46
C TYR A 105 77.56 75.01 -36.26
N PRO A 106 78.15 76.06 -35.67
CA PRO A 106 77.61 76.69 -34.45
C PRO A 106 76.13 77.10 -34.55
N GLU A 107 75.71 77.63 -35.69
CA GLU A 107 74.33 78.06 -35.95
C GLU A 107 73.34 76.89 -35.99
N VAL A 108 73.72 75.78 -36.64
CA VAL A 108 72.90 74.56 -36.69
C VAL A 108 72.80 73.95 -35.29
N ARG A 109 73.89 73.94 -34.52
CA ARG A 109 73.88 73.45 -33.13
C ARG A 109 73.01 74.30 -32.22
N ASP A 110 72.99 75.62 -32.39
CA ASP A 110 72.14 76.50 -31.59
C ASP A 110 70.67 76.38 -31.99
N GLN A 111 70.37 76.13 -33.27
CA GLN A 111 69.01 75.79 -33.70
C GLN A 111 68.55 74.47 -33.11
N ILE A 112 69.39 73.43 -33.15
CA ILE A 112 69.11 72.13 -32.50
C ILE A 112 68.87 72.34 -31.00
N ARG A 113 69.68 73.14 -30.30
CA ARG A 113 69.46 73.45 -28.87
C ARG A 113 68.12 74.12 -28.62
N LYS A 114 67.73 75.10 -29.44
CA LYS A 114 66.42 75.76 -29.32
C LYS A 114 65.26 74.80 -29.56
N ASP A 115 65.40 73.91 -30.55
CA ASP A 115 64.39 72.90 -30.85
C ASP A 115 64.29 71.87 -29.71
N TRP A 116 65.43 71.46 -29.13
CA TRP A 116 65.49 70.61 -27.94
C TRP A 116 64.89 71.28 -26.70
N ASP A 117 65.15 72.57 -26.47
CA ASP A 117 64.57 73.33 -25.35
C ASP A 117 63.04 73.43 -25.51
N LYS A 118 62.56 73.65 -26.74
CA LYS A 118 61.13 73.64 -27.07
C LYS A 118 60.52 72.26 -26.83
N GLU A 119 61.13 71.20 -27.35
CA GLU A 119 60.69 69.82 -27.16
C GLU A 119 60.66 69.45 -25.67
N THR A 120 61.66 69.91 -24.90
CA THR A 120 61.70 69.70 -23.43
C THR A 120 60.55 70.41 -22.73
N LEU A 121 60.20 71.64 -23.15
CA LEU A 121 59.05 72.37 -22.62
C LEU A 121 57.73 71.69 -22.99
N ASP A 122 57.58 71.25 -24.24
CA ASP A 122 56.41 70.53 -24.71
C ASP A 122 56.25 69.21 -23.94
N HIS A 123 57.33 68.45 -23.75
CA HIS A 123 57.31 67.23 -22.92
C HIS A 123 56.90 67.50 -21.47
N LYS A 124 57.41 68.59 -20.87
CA LYS A 124 56.99 69.00 -19.51
C LYS A 124 55.50 69.36 -19.47
N PHE A 125 54.99 70.03 -20.50
CA PHE A 125 53.58 70.36 -20.62
C PHE A 125 52.71 69.11 -20.77
N TRP A 126 53.04 68.23 -21.71
CA TRP A 126 52.32 66.96 -21.93
C TRP A 126 52.36 66.04 -20.74
N LYS A 127 53.47 66.02 -19.99
CA LYS A 127 53.56 65.27 -18.74
C LYS A 127 52.55 65.79 -17.71
N LYS A 128 52.48 67.11 -17.50
CA LYS A 128 51.49 67.72 -16.60
C LYS A 128 50.05 67.43 -17.03
N LEU A 129 49.77 67.48 -18.34
CA LEU A 129 48.44 67.18 -18.86
C LEU A 129 48.07 65.70 -18.64
N ARG A 130 49.01 64.78 -18.90
CA ARG A 130 48.82 63.35 -18.62
C ARG A 130 48.61 63.08 -17.13
N ASP A 131 49.39 63.74 -16.26
CA ASP A 131 49.25 63.58 -14.81
C ASP A 131 47.85 64.05 -14.33
N TYR A 132 47.32 65.14 -14.92
CA TYR A 132 45.95 65.59 -14.68
C TYR A 132 44.89 64.59 -15.17
N ASP A 133 45.03 64.07 -16.39
CA ASP A 133 44.09 63.06 -16.93
C ASP A 133 44.10 61.77 -16.10
N ILE A 134 45.27 61.37 -15.57
CA ILE A 134 45.39 60.23 -14.65
C ILE A 134 44.64 60.51 -13.35
N GLU A 135 44.73 61.73 -12.80
CA GLU A 135 43.99 62.11 -11.59
C GLU A 135 42.48 62.07 -11.81
N GLU A 136 41.99 62.64 -12.91
CA GLU A 136 40.57 62.60 -13.27
C GLU A 136 40.08 61.16 -13.50
N HIS A 137 40.89 60.34 -14.19
CA HIS A 137 40.56 58.93 -14.40
C HIS A 137 40.49 58.16 -13.07
N ASN A 138 41.40 58.44 -12.13
CA ASN A 138 41.37 57.84 -10.80
C ASN A 138 40.12 58.22 -10.01
N LYS A 139 39.61 59.46 -10.15
CA LYS A 139 38.34 59.87 -9.53
C LYS A 139 37.18 59.02 -10.06
N VAL A 140 37.10 58.83 -11.39
CA VAL A 140 36.06 57.99 -12.01
C VAL A 140 36.17 56.54 -11.52
N ILE A 141 37.38 55.97 -11.42
CA ILE A 141 37.56 54.60 -10.89
C ILE A 141 37.01 54.48 -9.46
N ILE A 142 37.29 55.47 -8.60
CA ILE A 142 36.80 55.47 -7.22
C ILE A 142 35.26 55.56 -7.18
N GLU A 143 34.66 56.41 -8.01
CA GLU A 143 33.19 56.50 -8.13
C GLU A 143 32.59 55.17 -8.59
N TRP A 144 33.19 54.51 -9.59
CA TRP A 144 32.76 53.21 -10.08
C TRP A 144 32.85 52.12 -9.01
N GLN A 145 33.91 52.10 -8.20
CA GLN A 145 34.03 51.16 -7.07
C GLN A 145 32.94 51.38 -6.01
N HIS A 146 32.60 52.65 -5.73
CA HIS A 146 31.48 52.95 -4.84
C HIS A 146 30.14 52.50 -5.42
N ASP A 147 29.93 52.69 -6.72
CA ASP A 147 28.71 52.26 -7.42
C ASP A 147 28.57 50.75 -7.48
N GLU A 148 29.65 50.04 -7.77
CA GLU A 148 29.72 48.58 -7.72
C GLU A 148 29.32 48.06 -6.34
N LYS A 149 29.89 48.64 -5.27
CA LYS A 149 29.54 48.27 -3.91
C LYS A 149 28.07 48.55 -3.58
N ARG A 150 27.53 49.71 -3.99
CA ARG A 150 26.11 50.05 -3.79
C ARG A 150 25.20 49.05 -4.52
N HIS A 151 25.56 48.71 -5.75
CA HIS A 151 24.83 47.74 -6.56
C HIS A 151 24.87 46.35 -5.92
N GLU A 152 26.03 45.90 -5.43
CA GLU A 152 26.16 44.63 -4.74
C GLU A 152 25.29 44.56 -3.48
N GLU A 153 25.30 45.61 -2.65
CA GLU A 153 24.45 45.72 -1.46
C GLU A 153 22.94 45.73 -1.81
N GLU A 154 22.57 46.35 -2.94
CA GLU A 154 21.19 46.33 -3.44
C GLU A 154 20.77 44.95 -3.93
N VAL A 155 21.63 44.27 -4.69
CA VAL A 155 21.40 42.90 -5.18
C VAL A 155 21.27 41.94 -4.01
N GLN A 156 22.14 42.03 -3.00
CA GLN A 156 22.04 41.23 -1.77
C GLN A 156 20.73 41.48 -1.03
N ARG A 157 20.31 42.75 -0.89
CA ARG A 157 19.01 43.09 -0.28
C ARG A 157 17.84 42.54 -1.07
N ARG A 158 17.91 42.53 -2.41
CA ARG A 158 16.85 41.94 -3.26
C ARG A 158 16.77 40.44 -3.07
N ARG A 159 17.91 39.74 -3.12
CA ARG A 159 17.99 38.28 -2.88
C ARG A 159 17.45 37.92 -1.50
N ALA A 160 17.82 38.65 -0.46
CA ALA A 160 17.32 38.41 0.89
C ALA A 160 15.79 38.56 1.02
N ARG A 161 15.18 39.51 0.28
CA ARG A 161 13.71 39.64 0.22
C ARG A 161 13.07 38.47 -0.54
N GLU A 162 13.61 38.12 -1.70
CA GLU A 162 13.14 36.98 -2.49
C GLU A 162 13.22 35.67 -1.69
N ASP A 163 14.33 35.43 -0.99
CA ASP A 163 14.54 34.25 -0.14
C ASP A 163 13.52 34.20 1.01
N LYS A 164 13.25 35.33 1.65
CA LYS A 164 12.23 35.45 2.70
C LYS A 164 10.83 35.14 2.16
N GLU A 165 10.46 35.70 1.01
CA GLU A 165 9.17 35.41 0.35
C GLU A 165 9.07 33.94 -0.06
N HIS A 166 10.17 33.33 -0.52
CA HIS A 166 10.22 31.90 -0.81
C HIS A 166 10.06 31.05 0.45
N GLU A 167 10.64 31.45 1.58
CA GLU A 167 10.46 30.76 2.86
C GLU A 167 9.02 30.85 3.36
N GLU A 168 8.41 32.03 3.29
CA GLU A 168 7.00 32.24 3.64
C GLU A 168 6.07 31.39 2.76
N ARG A 169 6.32 31.34 1.45
CA ARG A 169 5.58 30.47 0.53
C ARG A 169 5.74 28.98 0.86
N ARG A 170 6.95 28.54 1.22
CA ARG A 170 7.18 27.14 1.63
C ARG A 170 6.40 26.79 2.90
N LYS A 171 6.37 27.69 3.89
CA LYS A 171 5.60 27.50 5.13
C LYS A 171 4.10 27.44 4.86
N ALA A 172 3.57 28.38 4.09
CA ALA A 172 2.16 28.38 3.71
C ALA A 172 1.76 27.11 2.94
N TRP A 173 2.63 26.66 2.02
CA TRP A 173 2.41 25.42 1.30
C TRP A 173 2.46 24.18 2.21
N GLN A 174 3.37 24.15 3.19
CA GLN A 174 3.42 23.08 4.19
C GLN A 174 2.13 23.03 5.03
N GLU A 175 1.64 24.18 5.50
CA GLU A 175 0.37 24.28 6.24
C GLU A 175 -0.82 23.79 5.40
N GLU A 176 -0.88 24.14 4.11
CA GLU A 176 -1.92 23.67 3.18
C GLU A 176 -1.88 22.15 3.00
N ILE A 177 -0.68 21.56 2.85
CA ILE A 177 -0.52 20.11 2.75
C ILE A 177 -0.96 19.41 4.04
N GLU A 178 -0.60 19.95 5.21
CA GLU A 178 -1.02 19.41 6.50
C GLU A 178 -2.55 19.45 6.68
N ASP A 179 -3.21 20.52 6.26
CA ASP A 179 -4.67 20.63 6.30
C ASP A 179 -5.34 19.61 5.36
N ILE A 180 -4.84 19.48 4.13
CA ILE A 180 -5.33 18.48 3.16
C ILE A 180 -5.20 17.06 3.74
N LEU A 181 -4.04 16.73 4.33
CA LEU A 181 -3.82 15.42 4.96
C LEU A 181 -4.78 15.19 6.14
N THR A 182 -4.98 16.20 6.97
CA THR A 182 -5.92 16.15 8.11
C THR A 182 -7.36 15.95 7.63
N GLN A 183 -7.78 16.65 6.59
CA GLN A 183 -9.10 16.50 5.99
C GLN A 183 -9.29 15.10 5.40
N GLN A 184 -8.26 14.57 4.72
CA GLN A 184 -8.30 13.22 4.17
C GLN A 184 -8.42 12.15 5.27
N GLU A 185 -7.72 12.30 6.40
CA GLU A 185 -7.83 11.37 7.52
C GLU A 185 -9.21 11.44 8.19
N ARG A 186 -9.79 12.64 8.34
CA ARG A 186 -11.17 12.81 8.81
C ARG A 186 -12.18 12.10 7.91
N MET A 187 -12.02 12.19 6.59
CA MET A 187 -12.88 11.46 5.66
C MET A 187 -12.69 9.94 5.76
N ARG A 188 -11.44 9.47 5.86
CA ARG A 188 -11.14 8.04 6.07
C ARG A 188 -11.73 7.52 7.39
N GLN A 189 -11.68 8.32 8.45
CA GLN A 189 -12.29 7.96 9.73
C GLN A 189 -13.81 7.86 9.63
N LYS A 190 -14.49 8.87 9.06
CA LYS A 190 -15.94 8.81 8.82
C LYS A 190 -16.33 7.58 8.00
N TRP A 191 -15.59 7.29 6.94
CA TRP A 191 -15.82 6.10 6.13
C TRP A 191 -15.68 4.80 6.95
N ARG A 192 -14.65 4.69 7.80
CA ARG A 192 -14.47 3.53 8.70
C ARG A 192 -15.64 3.40 9.68
N GLU A 193 -16.12 4.51 10.24
CA GLU A 193 -17.26 4.53 11.16
C GLU A 193 -18.56 4.10 10.47
N GLU A 194 -18.84 4.61 9.26
CA GLU A 194 -19.98 4.23 8.44
C GLU A 194 -19.94 2.74 8.07
N GLN A 195 -18.77 2.25 7.65
CA GLN A 195 -18.57 0.82 7.35
C GLN A 195 -18.80 -0.06 8.58
N GLN A 196 -18.29 0.35 9.75
CA GLN A 196 -18.56 -0.37 11.00
C GLN A 196 -20.04 -0.34 11.38
N GLN A 197 -20.74 0.77 11.16
CA GLN A 197 -22.18 0.85 11.40
C GLN A 197 -22.96 -0.10 10.48
N GLN A 198 -22.62 -0.12 9.18
CA GLN A 198 -23.23 -1.06 8.23
C GLN A 198 -23.00 -2.51 8.66
N HIS A 199 -21.76 -2.86 9.01
CA HIS A 199 -21.44 -4.21 9.49
C HIS A 199 -22.20 -4.56 10.79
N ARG A 200 -22.35 -3.61 11.72
CA ARG A 200 -23.16 -3.82 12.94
C ARG A 200 -24.62 -4.09 12.60
N LEU A 201 -25.22 -3.33 11.70
CA LEU A 201 -26.61 -3.53 11.27
C LEU A 201 -26.80 -4.86 10.54
N GLU A 202 -25.85 -5.28 9.71
CA GLU A 202 -25.87 -6.59 9.05
C GLU A 202 -25.74 -7.73 10.06
N TRP A 203 -24.84 -7.60 11.02
CA TRP A 203 -24.67 -8.56 12.11
C TRP A 203 -25.92 -8.67 12.98
N GLU A 204 -26.56 -7.56 13.34
CA GLU A 204 -27.82 -7.57 14.09
C GLU A 204 -28.94 -8.30 13.33
N LYS A 205 -29.04 -8.08 12.00
CA LYS A 205 -29.98 -8.82 11.15
C LYS A 205 -29.68 -10.31 11.13
N GLU A 206 -28.41 -10.70 11.05
CA GLU A 206 -27.98 -12.11 11.07
C GLU A 206 -28.28 -12.76 12.43
N VAL A 207 -27.97 -12.09 13.53
CA VAL A 207 -28.30 -12.55 14.90
C VAL A 207 -29.81 -12.71 15.07
N ALA A 208 -30.62 -11.79 14.53
CA ALA A 208 -32.07 -11.90 14.56
C ALA A 208 -32.59 -13.10 13.75
N ARG A 209 -32.05 -13.34 12.55
CA ARG A 209 -32.35 -14.53 11.74
C ARG A 209 -31.99 -15.81 12.47
N HIS A 210 -30.79 -15.86 13.05
CA HIS A 210 -30.32 -17.02 13.79
C HIS A 210 -31.19 -17.29 15.03
N ARG A 211 -31.55 -16.25 15.79
CA ARG A 211 -32.45 -16.36 16.94
C ARG A 211 -33.80 -16.96 16.52
N HIS A 212 -34.41 -16.42 15.46
CA HIS A 212 -35.67 -16.94 14.96
C HIS A 212 -35.54 -18.40 14.50
N ALA A 213 -34.45 -18.77 13.81
CA ALA A 213 -34.21 -20.15 13.39
C ALA A 213 -34.04 -21.12 14.57
N VAL A 214 -33.38 -20.69 15.65
CA VAL A 214 -33.24 -21.48 16.89
C VAL A 214 -34.60 -21.65 17.57
N GLU A 215 -35.41 -20.59 17.68
CA GLU A 215 -36.76 -20.67 18.24
C GLU A 215 -37.67 -21.62 17.43
N GLN A 216 -37.62 -21.55 16.09
CA GLN A 216 -38.37 -22.47 15.23
C GLN A 216 -37.94 -23.93 15.44
N ARG A 217 -36.63 -24.19 15.54
CA ARG A 217 -36.12 -25.53 15.84
C ARG A 217 -36.61 -26.03 17.20
N GLN A 218 -36.54 -25.19 18.23
CA GLN A 218 -37.02 -25.53 19.57
C GLN A 218 -38.52 -25.87 19.58
N ARG A 219 -39.34 -25.09 18.85
CA ARG A 219 -40.78 -25.36 18.70
C ARG A 219 -41.05 -26.72 18.05
N LEU A 220 -40.34 -27.02 16.96
CA LEU A 220 -40.47 -28.31 16.27
C LEU A 220 -40.02 -29.48 17.16
N GLU A 221 -38.91 -29.33 17.87
CA GLU A 221 -38.43 -30.34 18.83
C GLU A 221 -39.39 -30.53 20.01
N GLU A 222 -40.05 -29.47 20.48
CA GLU A 222 -41.06 -29.55 21.52
C GLU A 222 -42.34 -30.24 21.03
N GLU A 223 -42.82 -29.90 19.83
CA GLU A 223 -43.97 -30.56 19.20
C GLU A 223 -43.69 -32.05 18.95
N GLN A 224 -42.48 -32.40 18.52
CA GLN A 224 -42.05 -33.80 18.39
C GLN A 224 -42.04 -34.52 19.74
N ARG A 225 -41.48 -33.91 20.78
CA ARG A 225 -41.48 -34.48 22.14
C ARG A 225 -42.89 -34.63 22.69
N GLU A 226 -43.78 -33.67 22.44
CA GLU A 226 -45.18 -33.76 22.85
C GLU A 226 -45.92 -34.86 22.09
N THR A 227 -45.70 -34.99 20.79
CA THR A 227 -46.24 -36.07 19.96
C THR A 227 -45.78 -37.43 20.48
N GLN A 228 -44.50 -37.57 20.83
CA GLN A 228 -43.97 -38.78 21.47
C GLN A 228 -44.63 -39.05 22.82
N ARG A 229 -44.80 -38.04 23.68
CA ARG A 229 -45.50 -38.18 24.96
C ARG A 229 -46.94 -38.65 24.78
N ARG A 230 -47.69 -38.07 23.83
CA ARG A 230 -49.07 -38.48 23.52
C ARG A 230 -49.15 -39.90 22.94
N ARG A 231 -48.14 -40.33 22.18
CA ARG A 231 -48.06 -41.70 21.67
C ARG A 231 -47.81 -42.68 22.82
N TRP A 232 -46.82 -42.39 23.66
CA TRP A 232 -46.50 -43.21 24.84
C TRP A 232 -47.68 -43.31 25.80
N GLN A 233 -48.39 -42.20 26.02
CA GLN A 233 -49.59 -42.19 26.85
C GLN A 233 -50.66 -43.13 26.31
N ARG A 234 -50.94 -43.09 25.00
CA ARG A 234 -51.88 -44.02 24.35
C ARG A 234 -51.43 -45.47 24.44
N GLU A 235 -50.15 -45.74 24.20
CA GLU A 235 -49.59 -47.09 24.33
C GLU A 235 -49.69 -47.61 25.78
N THR A 236 -49.52 -46.72 26.77
CA THR A 236 -49.69 -47.05 28.19
C THR A 236 -51.16 -47.33 28.53
N GLU A 237 -52.08 -46.46 28.12
CA GLU A 237 -53.52 -46.64 28.33
C GLU A 237 -54.05 -47.91 27.63
N ASP A 238 -53.58 -48.19 26.41
CA ASP A 238 -53.90 -49.42 25.68
C ASP A 238 -53.34 -50.67 26.37
N HIS A 239 -52.10 -50.62 26.87
CA HIS A 239 -51.50 -51.69 27.63
C HIS A 239 -52.28 -51.96 28.92
N ASP A 240 -52.61 -50.92 29.68
CA ASP A 240 -53.38 -51.05 30.92
C ASP A 240 -54.78 -51.61 30.66
N ARG A 241 -55.44 -51.19 29.57
CA ARG A 241 -56.73 -51.75 29.14
C ARG A 241 -56.63 -53.24 28.80
N LEU A 242 -55.61 -53.64 28.03
CA LEU A 242 -55.41 -55.05 27.65
C LEU A 242 -55.06 -55.91 28.87
N GLU A 243 -54.28 -55.36 29.80
CA GLU A 243 -53.92 -56.01 31.07
C GLU A 243 -55.16 -56.21 31.95
N GLU A 244 -56.06 -55.22 32.03
CA GLU A 244 -57.34 -55.33 32.74
C GLU A 244 -58.27 -56.34 32.06
N GLU A 245 -58.39 -56.33 30.73
CA GLU A 245 -59.15 -57.34 29.98
C GLU A 245 -58.59 -58.76 30.15
N ARG A 246 -57.26 -58.90 30.21
CA ARG A 246 -56.61 -60.18 30.50
C ARG A 246 -56.98 -60.65 31.90
N ARG A 247 -56.83 -59.81 32.92
CA ARG A 247 -57.20 -60.13 34.31
C ARG A 247 -58.68 -60.51 34.42
N LYS A 248 -59.57 -59.77 33.75
CA LYS A 248 -61.00 -60.06 33.74
C LYS A 248 -61.31 -61.41 33.09
N ARG A 249 -60.68 -61.75 31.96
CA ARG A 249 -60.85 -63.07 31.33
C ARG A 249 -60.35 -64.20 32.21
N GLU A 250 -59.17 -64.04 32.80
CA GLU A 250 -58.62 -65.01 33.75
C GLU A 250 -59.57 -65.21 34.95
N ASP A 251 -60.15 -64.14 35.49
CA ASP A 251 -61.12 -64.21 36.59
C ASP A 251 -62.47 -64.83 36.17
N GLU A 252 -62.96 -64.55 34.96
CA GLU A 252 -64.17 -65.19 34.41
C GLU A 252 -63.97 -66.68 34.13
N GLU A 253 -62.82 -67.08 33.58
CA GLU A 253 -62.45 -68.49 33.41
C GLU A 253 -62.33 -69.19 34.76
N ARG A 254 -61.76 -68.52 35.77
CA ARG A 254 -61.72 -69.04 37.14
C ARG A 254 -63.11 -69.30 37.70
N GLN A 255 -64.03 -68.37 37.53
CA GLN A 255 -65.41 -68.53 38.00
C GLN A 255 -66.13 -69.67 37.27
N LYS A 256 -65.93 -69.82 35.95
CA LYS A 256 -66.56 -70.90 35.15
C LYS A 256 -66.09 -72.30 35.55
N LEU A 257 -64.82 -72.44 35.92
CA LEU A 257 -64.25 -73.73 36.32
C LEU A 257 -64.74 -74.18 37.70
N ASN A 258 -65.46 -73.32 38.45
CA ASN A 258 -65.98 -73.60 39.80
C ASN A 258 -64.91 -74.31 40.66
N MET A 259 -63.69 -73.75 40.62
CA MET A 259 -62.56 -74.31 41.34
C MET A 259 -62.78 -74.10 42.82
N PHE A 260 -62.72 -75.19 43.58
CA PHE A 260 -62.83 -75.14 45.02
C PHE A 260 -61.75 -75.99 45.64
N TRP A 261 -61.29 -75.56 46.81
CA TRP A 261 -60.39 -76.37 47.62
C TRP A 261 -61.14 -77.57 48.16
N SER A 262 -60.54 -78.75 48.04
CA SER A 262 -60.95 -79.91 48.84
C SER A 262 -60.88 -79.56 50.33
N GLN A 263 -61.46 -80.42 51.16
CA GLN A 263 -61.32 -80.27 52.60
C GLN A 263 -59.84 -80.09 52.99
N ALA A 264 -59.54 -79.02 53.72
CA ALA A 264 -58.19 -78.73 54.17
C ALA A 264 -57.80 -79.74 55.26
N GLU A 265 -56.77 -80.52 54.99
CA GLU A 265 -56.20 -81.47 55.94
C GLU A 265 -55.17 -80.75 56.80
N ALA A 266 -55.43 -80.71 58.10
CA ALA A 266 -54.55 -80.07 59.05
C ALA A 266 -53.53 -81.09 59.57
N HIS A 267 -52.24 -80.82 59.33
CA HIS A 267 -51.17 -81.66 59.88
C HIS A 267 -50.93 -81.37 61.36
N GLN A 268 -50.02 -82.15 61.96
CA GLN A 268 -49.56 -81.94 63.33
C GLN A 268 -48.93 -80.54 63.44
N CYS A 269 -49.15 -79.86 64.56
CA CYS A 269 -48.54 -78.54 64.80
C CYS A 269 -47.02 -78.67 64.69
N THR A 270 -46.40 -77.79 63.94
CA THR A 270 -44.94 -77.69 63.95
C THR A 270 -44.49 -77.19 65.34
N THR A 271 -43.24 -77.41 65.71
CA THR A 271 -42.66 -77.00 67.01
C THR A 271 -42.77 -75.50 67.31
N TYR A 272 -43.10 -74.67 66.29
CA TYR A 272 -43.28 -73.22 66.41
C TYR A 272 -44.73 -72.77 66.53
N GLY A 273 -45.68 -73.68 66.78
CA GLY A 273 -47.09 -73.33 66.97
C GLY A 273 -47.84 -72.93 65.70
N THR A 274 -47.22 -73.07 64.53
CA THR A 274 -47.88 -72.95 63.23
C THR A 274 -48.39 -74.31 62.78
N ARG A 275 -49.59 -74.33 62.18
CA ARG A 275 -50.21 -75.54 61.66
C ARG A 275 -50.13 -75.52 60.14
N GLU A 276 -49.57 -76.58 59.57
CA GLU A 276 -49.54 -76.77 58.12
C GLU A 276 -50.88 -77.35 57.67
N TYR A 277 -51.43 -76.78 56.60
CA TYR A 277 -52.66 -77.25 55.97
C TYR A 277 -52.35 -77.63 54.54
N THR A 278 -52.76 -78.83 54.14
CA THR A 278 -52.72 -79.26 52.75
C THR A 278 -54.14 -79.36 52.22
N ALA A 279 -54.37 -78.79 51.04
CA ALA A 279 -55.64 -78.92 50.33
C ALA A 279 -55.34 -79.14 48.85
N ARG A 280 -56.25 -79.81 48.15
CA ARG A 280 -56.17 -80.02 46.71
C ARG A 280 -57.15 -79.08 46.04
N LEU A 281 -56.71 -78.35 45.02
CA LEU A 281 -57.61 -77.55 44.21
C LEU A 281 -58.37 -78.48 43.25
N MET A 282 -59.68 -78.62 43.46
CA MET A 282 -60.54 -79.52 42.69
C MET A 282 -61.14 -78.79 41.48
N ASN A 283 -61.66 -79.57 40.51
CA ASN A 283 -62.26 -79.09 39.25
C ASN A 283 -61.31 -78.35 38.30
N LEU A 284 -60.01 -78.57 38.43
CA LEU A 284 -59.03 -78.06 37.49
C LEU A 284 -58.90 -79.01 36.30
N PRO A 285 -59.15 -78.57 35.05
CA PRO A 285 -58.96 -79.40 33.86
C PRO A 285 -57.55 -80.01 33.82
N VAL A 286 -57.44 -81.23 33.29
CA VAL A 286 -56.16 -81.94 33.21
C VAL A 286 -55.22 -81.24 32.22
N GLU A 287 -55.78 -80.65 31.17
CA GLU A 287 -55.09 -79.98 30.08
C GLU A 287 -54.79 -78.50 30.36
N TRP A 288 -55.08 -78.00 31.56
CA TRP A 288 -54.83 -76.60 31.91
C TRP A 288 -53.34 -76.35 32.10
N GLU A 289 -52.73 -75.45 31.32
CA GLU A 289 -51.26 -75.22 31.34
C GLU A 289 -50.80 -74.52 32.63
N HIS A 290 -51.66 -73.70 33.24
CA HIS A 290 -51.32 -72.83 34.36
C HIS A 290 -51.77 -73.37 35.73
N ARG A 291 -51.61 -74.68 35.99
CA ARG A 291 -52.16 -75.33 37.21
C ARG A 291 -51.56 -74.80 38.51
N VAL A 292 -50.23 -74.62 38.51
CA VAL A 292 -49.50 -74.09 39.67
C VAL A 292 -49.86 -72.63 39.93
N GLU A 293 -50.06 -71.83 38.88
CA GLU A 293 -50.47 -70.43 38.98
C GLU A 293 -51.90 -70.31 39.50
N ALA A 294 -52.83 -71.15 39.02
CA ALA A 294 -54.18 -71.23 39.54
C ALA A 294 -54.19 -71.59 41.03
N CYS A 295 -53.33 -72.53 41.46
CA CYS A 295 -53.15 -72.88 42.87
C CYS A 295 -52.67 -71.67 43.69
N LYS A 296 -51.62 -70.96 43.26
CA LYS A 296 -51.07 -69.80 43.99
C LYS A 296 -52.04 -68.62 44.06
N ALA A 297 -52.87 -68.45 43.04
CA ALA A 297 -53.79 -67.33 42.93
C ALA A 297 -55.14 -67.58 43.63
N THR A 298 -55.52 -68.83 43.88
CA THR A 298 -56.82 -69.15 44.49
C THR A 298 -56.71 -69.10 46.00
N PRO A 299 -57.36 -68.14 46.69
CA PRO A 299 -57.32 -68.10 48.14
C PRO A 299 -58.04 -69.30 48.77
N ILE A 300 -57.49 -69.83 49.86
CA ILE A 300 -58.15 -70.84 50.71
C ILE A 300 -58.67 -70.19 51.98
N VAL A 301 -59.91 -70.51 52.37
CA VAL A 301 -60.51 -70.00 53.61
C VAL A 301 -60.35 -71.04 54.71
N ILE A 302 -59.57 -70.71 55.73
CA ILE A 302 -59.31 -71.58 56.90
C ILE A 302 -59.77 -70.80 58.14
N HIS A 303 -60.78 -71.32 58.84
CA HIS A 303 -61.40 -70.67 60.01
C HIS A 303 -61.92 -69.24 59.73
N GLY A 304 -62.47 -69.01 58.53
CA GLY A 304 -63.03 -67.71 58.14
C GLY A 304 -62.01 -66.66 57.69
N VAL A 305 -60.71 -66.99 57.70
CA VAL A 305 -59.65 -66.12 57.18
C VAL A 305 -59.13 -66.66 55.84
N SER A 306 -58.97 -65.76 54.87
CA SER A 306 -58.47 -66.07 53.53
C SER A 306 -56.95 -66.02 53.49
N TYR A 307 -56.32 -67.07 52.98
CA TYR A 307 -54.87 -67.17 52.81
C TYR A 307 -54.51 -67.54 51.37
N LEU A 308 -53.38 -67.04 50.87
CA LEU A 308 -52.80 -67.52 49.62
C LEU A 308 -51.83 -68.68 49.90
N PRO A 309 -51.85 -69.75 49.10
CA PRO A 309 -50.91 -70.86 49.28
C PRO A 309 -49.45 -70.42 49.14
N THR A 310 -48.62 -70.84 50.08
CA THR A 310 -47.17 -70.53 50.06
C THR A 310 -46.41 -71.40 49.05
N ALA A 311 -46.88 -72.63 48.83
CA ALA A 311 -46.31 -73.59 47.89
C ALA A 311 -47.42 -74.33 47.15
N CYS A 312 -47.15 -74.68 45.90
CA CYS A 312 -48.09 -75.38 45.02
C CYS A 312 -47.30 -76.40 44.18
N GLU A 313 -47.77 -77.65 44.17
CA GLU A 313 -47.17 -78.75 43.42
C GLU A 313 -48.20 -79.30 42.42
N ASP A 314 -47.80 -79.47 41.15
CA ASP A 314 -48.66 -80.12 40.17
C ASP A 314 -48.59 -81.64 40.35
N ARG A 315 -49.57 -82.19 41.05
CA ARG A 315 -49.74 -83.63 41.17
C ARG A 315 -50.59 -84.12 40.01
N VAL A 316 -50.07 -84.00 38.78
CA VAL A 316 -50.55 -84.86 37.69
C VAL A 316 -50.31 -86.27 38.21
N SER A 317 -51.36 -87.05 38.36
CA SER A 317 -51.22 -88.46 38.72
C SER A 317 -50.28 -89.06 37.69
N SER A 318 -49.02 -89.24 38.05
CA SER A 318 -48.09 -90.12 37.38
C SER A 318 -48.60 -91.54 37.66
N SER A 319 -49.81 -91.85 37.17
CA SER A 319 -50.19 -93.19 36.82
C SER A 319 -49.31 -93.54 35.64
N SER A 320 -48.06 -93.84 35.97
CA SER A 320 -47.21 -94.74 35.21
C SER A 320 -48.11 -95.82 34.63
N HIS A 321 -48.31 -95.75 33.31
CA HIS A 321 -48.67 -96.90 32.51
C HIS A 321 -47.60 -97.95 32.79
N CYS A 322 -47.84 -98.78 33.80
CA CYS A 322 -47.27 -100.11 33.90
C CYS A 322 -48.29 -101.03 33.25
N SER A 323 -48.20 -101.16 31.93
CA SER A 323 -48.55 -102.35 31.14
C SER A 323 -48.03 -102.15 29.73
#